data_AF-A0A845ZY90-F1
#
_entry.id   AF-A0A845ZY90-F1
#
_cell.length_a   1.000
_cell.length_b   1.000
_cell.length_c   1.000
_cell.angle_alpha   90.00
_cell.angle_beta   90.00
_cell.angle_gamma   90.00
#
_symmetry.space_group_name_H-M   'P 1'
#
loop_
_entity.id
_entity.type
_entity.pdbx_description
1 polymer ?
#
loop_
_entity_poly.entity_id
_entity_poly.type
_entity_poly.pdbx_seq_one_letter_code
_entity_poly.pdbx_strand_id
1 'polypeptide(L)'
;MGDHRDHHTQQPDALGRFGKFGGKYVPETLMPALSELEQSFEQYRNDPDFQQELQQLLRDYVGRPSPLYFAERLSNYYTKSDGSGPRIYLKREDLNHTGAHKINNALAQVLLAKRMGKGRIIAETGAGQHGVATATVCARFGLECVIYMGVQDMERQSLNVFRMRLLGATVQPVSAGTGTLKDATSEAIRDWVTNVETTHYILGSVAGPHPYPKMVRDFHAVIGQETRAQCLEKWGGLPDILLACVGGGSNAMGLFHEFVNEPTVRLIGVEAAGAGVDSAKHAATLTLGRPGVLHGAMSYLLQDHDGQVLEAHSISAGLDYPGVGPEHSYLKDNTLPDYYLSNSYALDRHQDSP
;
A
#
# COMPACT_ATOMS: atom_id res chain seq x y z
N MET A 1 -20.33 -28.18 18.89
CA MET A 1 -20.57 -27.18 17.84
C MET A 1 -19.84 -25.92 18.28
N GLY A 2 -18.57 -25.82 17.89
CA GLY A 2 -17.70 -24.68 18.22
C GLY A 2 -17.91 -23.56 17.21
N ASP A 3 -17.95 -22.35 17.72
CA ASP A 3 -18.14 -21.10 17.00
C ASP A 3 -16.97 -20.83 16.05
N HIS A 4 -17.24 -20.82 14.74
CA HIS A 4 -16.25 -20.57 13.68
C HIS A 4 -16.22 -19.11 13.21
N ARG A 5 -16.84 -18.16 13.94
CA ARG A 5 -16.98 -16.76 13.47
C ARG A 5 -15.91 -15.77 13.95
N ASP A 6 -14.92 -16.18 14.75
CA ASP A 6 -14.02 -15.23 15.43
C ASP A 6 -12.53 -15.25 15.01
N HIS A 7 -12.14 -15.97 13.94
CA HIS A 7 -10.70 -16.16 13.65
C HIS A 7 -9.98 -15.03 12.89
N HIS A 8 -10.68 -14.01 12.37
CA HIS A 8 -10.06 -12.93 11.61
C HIS A 8 -9.88 -11.61 12.38
N THR A 9 -10.49 -11.46 13.55
CA THR A 9 -10.59 -10.16 14.26
C THR A 9 -9.39 -9.84 15.16
N GLN A 10 -8.43 -10.75 15.35
CA GLN A 10 -7.20 -10.51 16.13
C GLN A 10 -5.91 -10.73 15.32
N GLN A 11 -5.87 -10.21 14.08
CA GLN A 11 -4.66 -10.22 13.26
C GLN A 11 -4.10 -8.78 13.07
N PRO A 12 -2.79 -8.56 13.24
CA PRO A 12 -1.77 -9.57 13.60
C PRO A 12 -1.81 -9.94 15.10
N ASP A 13 -1.14 -11.04 15.45
CA ASP A 13 -0.86 -11.44 16.84
C ASP A 13 0.09 -10.45 17.56
N ALA A 14 0.39 -10.71 18.84
CA ALA A 14 1.29 -9.88 19.64
C ALA A 14 2.74 -9.84 19.13
N LEU A 15 3.14 -10.76 18.26
CA LEU A 15 4.44 -10.76 17.58
C LEU A 15 4.40 -10.05 16.23
N GLY A 16 3.26 -9.44 15.89
CA GLY A 16 3.06 -8.76 14.62
C GLY A 16 2.89 -9.73 13.44
N ARG A 17 2.40 -10.95 13.70
CA ARG A 17 2.22 -11.97 12.65
C ARG A 17 0.76 -12.17 12.25
N PHE A 18 0.56 -12.30 10.95
CA PHE A 18 -0.67 -12.76 10.31
C PHE A 18 -0.53 -14.26 10.04
N GLY A 19 -0.94 -15.10 11.00
CA GLY A 19 -0.57 -16.51 11.00
C GLY A 19 0.96 -16.68 10.98
N LYS A 20 1.51 -17.21 9.88
CA LYS A 20 2.98 -17.37 9.70
C LYS A 20 3.69 -16.14 9.08
N PHE A 21 2.94 -15.18 8.57
CA PHE A 21 3.47 -14.02 7.85
C PHE A 21 3.62 -12.80 8.78
N GLY A 22 4.40 -11.79 8.40
CA GLY A 22 4.62 -10.58 9.21
C GLY A 22 5.87 -10.70 10.07
N GLY A 23 5.79 -10.23 11.32
CA GLY A 23 6.90 -10.23 12.29
C GLY A 23 7.85 -9.03 12.14
N LYS A 24 8.97 -9.09 12.87
CA LYS A 24 10.03 -8.07 12.92
C LYS A 24 11.38 -8.71 12.56
N TYR A 25 11.68 -8.85 11.27
CA TYR A 25 12.93 -9.43 10.77
C TYR A 25 13.95 -8.34 10.42
N VAL A 26 14.32 -7.55 11.42
CA VAL A 26 15.24 -6.42 11.28
C VAL A 26 16.47 -6.60 12.17
N PRO A 27 17.56 -5.86 11.93
CA PRO A 27 18.68 -5.79 12.87
C PRO A 27 18.21 -5.29 14.25
N GLU A 28 18.85 -5.80 15.31
CA GLU A 28 18.54 -5.42 16.71
C GLU A 28 18.55 -3.91 16.93
N THR A 29 19.40 -3.17 16.21
CA THR A 29 19.51 -1.72 16.27
C THR A 29 18.21 -0.98 15.89
N LEU A 30 17.29 -1.62 15.15
CA LEU A 30 15.97 -1.04 14.81
C LEU A 30 14.86 -1.43 15.80
N MET A 31 15.10 -2.41 16.67
CA MET A 31 14.06 -2.89 17.59
C MET A 31 13.54 -1.80 18.54
N PRO A 32 14.38 -0.91 19.12
CA PRO A 32 13.90 0.21 19.92
C PRO A 32 12.99 1.15 19.14
N ALA A 33 13.38 1.51 17.91
CA ALA A 33 12.61 2.43 17.05
C ALA A 33 11.25 1.84 16.64
N LEU A 34 11.21 0.54 16.32
CA LEU A 34 9.95 -0.16 16.04
C LEU A 34 9.07 -0.28 17.28
N SER A 35 9.66 -0.45 18.46
CA SER A 35 8.91 -0.53 19.72
C SER A 35 8.31 0.83 20.10
N GLU A 36 9.08 1.91 19.93
CA GLU A 36 8.60 3.29 20.11
C GLU A 36 7.44 3.60 19.14
N LEU A 37 7.58 3.21 17.87
CA LEU A 37 6.55 3.39 16.85
C LEU A 37 5.29 2.59 17.17
N GLU A 38 5.42 1.33 17.58
CA GLU A 38 4.29 0.47 17.95
C GLU A 38 3.54 1.02 19.16
N GLN A 39 4.27 1.41 20.21
CA GLN A 39 3.66 2.01 21.40
C GLN A 39 2.92 3.30 21.05
N SER A 40 3.54 4.16 20.26
CA SER A 40 2.93 5.43 19.84
C SER A 40 1.70 5.18 18.97
N PHE A 41 1.78 4.25 18.03
CA PHE A 41 0.64 3.88 17.19
C PHE A 41 -0.53 3.35 18.02
N GLU A 42 -0.29 2.40 18.93
CA GLU A 42 -1.36 1.85 19.78
C GLU A 42 -1.95 2.89 20.75
N GLN A 43 -1.14 3.85 21.21
CA GLN A 43 -1.62 4.97 22.02
C GLN A 43 -2.54 5.89 21.21
N TYR A 44 -2.11 6.34 20.02
CA TYR A 44 -2.81 7.40 19.29
C TYR A 44 -3.89 6.93 18.33
N ARG A 45 -3.89 5.65 17.91
CA ARG A 45 -4.90 5.13 16.95
C ARG A 45 -6.35 5.30 17.40
N ASN A 46 -6.61 5.32 18.71
CA ASN A 46 -7.95 5.51 19.28
C ASN A 46 -8.06 6.80 20.10
N ASP A 47 -7.01 7.62 20.11
CA ASP A 47 -7.00 8.89 20.83
C ASP A 47 -7.96 9.89 20.16
N PRO A 48 -8.93 10.47 20.89
CA PRO A 48 -9.92 11.36 20.29
C PRO A 48 -9.33 12.59 19.61
N ASP A 49 -8.27 13.19 20.19
CA ASP A 49 -7.64 14.39 19.66
C ASP A 49 -6.88 14.07 18.36
N PHE A 50 -6.15 12.96 18.33
CA PHE A 50 -5.48 12.47 17.12
C PHE A 50 -6.49 12.17 16.01
N GLN A 51 -7.58 11.46 16.34
CA GLN A 51 -8.62 11.13 15.36
C GLN A 51 -9.33 12.38 14.85
N GLN A 52 -9.64 13.34 15.71
CA GLN A 52 -10.25 14.60 15.29
C GLN A 52 -9.33 15.37 14.33
N GLU A 53 -8.03 15.49 14.66
CA GLU A 53 -7.04 16.17 13.81
C GLU A 53 -6.89 15.45 12.46
N LEU A 54 -6.76 14.12 12.47
CA LEU A 54 -6.63 13.32 11.26
C LEU A 54 -7.88 13.44 10.37
N GLN A 55 -9.08 13.30 10.94
CA GLN A 55 -10.34 13.39 10.17
C GLN A 55 -10.56 14.80 9.60
N GLN A 56 -10.21 15.84 10.34
CA GLN A 56 -10.26 17.21 9.84
C GLN A 56 -9.33 17.38 8.63
N LEU A 57 -8.10 16.86 8.70
CA LEU A 57 -7.14 16.96 7.59
C LEU A 57 -7.54 16.08 6.40
N LEU A 58 -8.07 14.88 6.63
CA LEU A 58 -8.61 14.04 5.56
C LEU A 58 -9.76 14.75 4.82
N ARG A 59 -10.65 15.43 5.53
CA ARG A 59 -11.74 16.19 4.92
C ARG A 59 -11.25 17.45 4.22
N ASP A 60 -10.57 18.34 4.96
CA ASP A 60 -10.34 19.72 4.55
C ASP A 60 -9.05 19.89 3.71
N TYR A 61 -8.06 19.00 3.89
CA TYR A 61 -6.78 19.06 3.17
C TYR A 61 -6.66 18.00 2.07
N VAL A 62 -7.15 16.77 2.32
CA VAL A 62 -7.11 15.70 1.31
C VAL A 62 -8.32 15.74 0.37
N GLY A 63 -9.49 16.16 0.85
CA GLY A 63 -10.73 16.22 0.08
C GLY A 63 -11.61 14.97 0.21
N ARG A 64 -11.52 14.24 1.32
CA ARG A 64 -12.36 13.06 1.60
C ARG A 64 -13.79 13.47 2.02
N PRO A 65 -14.81 12.62 1.78
CA PRO A 65 -14.73 11.29 1.17
C PRO A 65 -14.53 11.32 -0.34
N SER A 66 -13.75 10.36 -0.88
CA SER A 66 -13.60 10.24 -2.32
C SER A 66 -14.88 9.66 -2.95
N PRO A 67 -15.36 10.11 -4.12
CA PRO A 67 -16.59 9.60 -4.71
C PRO A 67 -16.54 8.12 -5.10
N LEU A 68 -17.70 7.45 -5.06
CA LEU A 68 -17.93 6.16 -5.73
C LEU A 68 -18.70 6.41 -7.03
N TYR A 69 -18.00 6.37 -8.16
CA TYR A 69 -18.51 6.81 -9.46
C TYR A 69 -19.00 5.63 -10.31
N PHE A 70 -20.22 5.71 -10.85
CA PHE A 70 -20.73 4.70 -11.79
C PHE A 70 -20.13 4.91 -13.18
N ALA A 71 -19.33 3.96 -13.65
CA ALA A 71 -18.68 4.01 -14.96
C ALA A 71 -19.60 3.40 -16.02
N GLU A 72 -20.60 4.18 -16.46
CA GLU A 72 -21.64 3.74 -17.41
C GLU A 72 -21.05 3.15 -18.70
N ARG A 73 -20.14 3.87 -19.36
CA ARG A 73 -19.52 3.40 -20.62
C ARG A 73 -18.74 2.10 -20.45
N LEU A 74 -18.04 1.95 -19.34
CA LEU A 74 -17.28 0.75 -19.04
C LEU A 74 -18.20 -0.43 -18.72
N SER A 75 -19.29 -0.18 -18.01
CA SER A 75 -20.32 -1.18 -17.73
C SER A 75 -20.95 -1.67 -19.05
N ASN A 76 -21.36 -0.73 -19.91
CA ASN A 76 -21.95 -1.04 -21.22
C ASN A 76 -21.00 -1.83 -22.14
N TYR A 77 -19.70 -1.56 -22.08
CA TYR A 77 -18.70 -2.30 -22.85
C TYR A 77 -18.65 -3.79 -22.48
N TYR A 78 -18.84 -4.12 -21.20
CA TYR A 78 -18.86 -5.52 -20.72
C TYR A 78 -20.25 -6.15 -20.70
N THR A 79 -21.29 -5.42 -21.11
CA THR A 79 -22.63 -5.97 -21.27
C THR A 79 -22.66 -6.93 -22.45
N LYS A 80 -23.09 -8.16 -22.19
CA LYS A 80 -23.26 -9.21 -23.20
C LYS A 80 -24.53 -8.97 -24.03
N SER A 81 -24.65 -9.66 -25.15
CA SER A 81 -25.79 -9.56 -26.06
C SER A 81 -27.14 -9.92 -25.42
N ASP A 82 -27.14 -10.71 -24.35
CA ASP A 82 -28.34 -11.09 -23.58
C ASP A 82 -28.73 -10.03 -22.53
N GLY A 83 -28.02 -8.91 -22.47
CA GLY A 83 -28.25 -7.83 -21.51
C GLY A 83 -27.60 -8.06 -20.13
N SER A 84 -26.95 -9.20 -19.90
CA SER A 84 -26.22 -9.45 -18.66
C SER A 84 -24.84 -8.79 -18.69
N GLY A 85 -24.41 -8.20 -17.58
CA GLY A 85 -23.12 -7.51 -17.50
C GLY A 85 -22.86 -6.93 -16.12
N PRO A 86 -21.60 -6.65 -15.78
CA PRO A 86 -21.26 -6.04 -14.50
C PRO A 86 -21.66 -4.55 -14.47
N ARG A 87 -22.12 -4.07 -13.32
CA ARG A 87 -22.20 -2.63 -13.03
C ARG A 87 -20.90 -2.19 -12.37
N ILE A 88 -20.10 -1.42 -13.10
CA ILE A 88 -18.75 -1.07 -12.66
C ILE A 88 -18.76 0.29 -11.97
N TYR A 89 -18.30 0.31 -10.72
CA TYR A 89 -18.09 1.51 -9.94
C TYR A 89 -16.61 1.72 -9.65
N LEU A 90 -16.16 2.98 -9.72
CA LEU A 90 -14.79 3.39 -9.46
C LEU A 90 -14.73 4.15 -8.14
N LYS A 91 -13.99 3.64 -7.15
CA LYS A 91 -13.65 4.37 -5.93
C LYS A 91 -12.54 5.37 -6.25
N ARG A 92 -12.88 6.67 -6.25
CA ARG A 92 -12.09 7.75 -6.88
C ARG A 92 -10.94 8.28 -6.03
N GLU A 93 -10.06 7.39 -5.55
CA GLU A 93 -8.84 7.80 -4.82
C GLU A 93 -7.86 8.62 -5.68
N ASP A 94 -8.04 8.64 -7.00
CA ASP A 94 -7.34 9.52 -7.94
C ASP A 94 -7.64 11.01 -7.72
N LEU A 95 -8.77 11.34 -7.09
CA LEU A 95 -9.19 12.71 -6.79
C LEU A 95 -8.64 13.24 -5.47
N ASN A 96 -7.99 12.40 -4.66
CA ASN A 96 -7.36 12.85 -3.42
C ASN A 96 -6.30 13.90 -3.72
N HIS A 97 -6.05 14.82 -2.79
CA HIS A 97 -4.86 15.67 -2.87
C HIS A 97 -3.60 14.81 -3.09
N THR A 98 -2.71 15.26 -3.99
CA THR A 98 -1.56 14.52 -4.56
C THR A 98 -1.87 13.46 -5.63
N GLY A 99 -3.14 13.08 -5.82
CA GLY A 99 -3.61 12.27 -6.94
C GLY A 99 -3.59 10.74 -6.71
N ALA A 100 -3.47 10.29 -5.46
CA ALA A 100 -3.47 8.87 -5.12
C ALA A 100 -3.91 8.60 -3.68
N HIS A 101 -4.16 7.32 -3.35
CA HIS A 101 -4.48 6.87 -1.99
C HIS A 101 -3.34 7.11 -0.98
N LYS A 102 -2.09 7.22 -1.44
CA LYS A 102 -0.87 7.30 -0.60
C LYS A 102 -0.90 8.43 0.44
N ILE A 103 -1.60 9.52 0.15
CA ILE A 103 -1.71 10.67 1.05
C ILE A 103 -2.38 10.32 2.39
N ASN A 104 -3.30 9.34 2.42
CA ASN A 104 -3.96 8.91 3.66
C ASN A 104 -2.92 8.43 4.68
N ASN A 105 -2.04 7.54 4.24
CA ASN A 105 -0.96 6.98 5.05
C ASN A 105 0.11 8.03 5.41
N ALA A 106 0.56 8.81 4.43
CA ALA A 106 1.60 9.82 4.66
C ALA A 106 1.15 10.86 5.70
N LEU A 107 -0.10 11.33 5.60
CA LEU A 107 -0.68 12.28 6.54
C LEU A 107 -0.75 11.72 7.96
N ALA A 108 -1.30 10.52 8.13
CA ALA A 108 -1.44 9.90 9.44
C ALA A 108 -0.08 9.59 10.09
N GLN A 109 0.89 9.09 9.31
CA GLN A 109 2.24 8.83 9.83
C GLN A 109 3.00 10.11 10.16
N VAL A 110 2.83 11.22 9.43
CA VAL A 110 3.44 12.50 9.81
C VAL A 110 2.83 13.03 11.11
N LEU A 111 1.53 12.91 11.31
CA LEU A 111 0.93 13.25 12.61
C LEU A 111 1.54 12.41 13.73
N LEU A 112 1.70 11.10 13.52
CA LEU A 112 2.34 10.22 14.49
C LEU A 112 3.79 10.62 14.77
N ALA A 113 4.57 10.90 13.73
CA ALA A 113 5.95 11.39 13.85
C ALA A 113 6.05 12.67 14.69
N LYS A 114 5.11 13.61 14.50
CA LYS A 114 5.02 14.83 15.33
C LYS A 114 4.76 14.50 16.79
N ARG A 115 3.87 13.55 17.08
CA ARG A 115 3.57 13.11 18.47
C ARG A 115 4.79 12.43 19.11
N MET A 116 5.59 11.73 18.31
CA MET A 116 6.88 11.14 18.71
C MET A 116 8.04 12.15 18.79
N GLY A 117 7.81 13.43 18.46
CA GLY A 117 8.85 14.46 18.46
C GLY A 117 9.92 14.32 17.37
N LYS A 118 9.64 13.56 16.30
CA LYS A 118 10.58 13.36 15.19
C LYS A 118 10.53 14.56 14.23
N GLY A 119 11.66 15.22 14.04
CA GLY A 119 11.80 16.42 13.20
C GLY A 119 12.16 16.14 11.73
N ARG A 120 12.59 14.90 11.45
CA ARG A 120 13.04 14.47 10.14
C ARG A 120 12.25 13.27 9.65
N ILE A 121 11.86 13.29 8.39
CA ILE A 121 11.10 12.24 7.72
C ILE A 121 11.93 11.68 6.58
N ILE A 122 11.97 10.35 6.49
CA ILE A 122 12.48 9.64 5.33
C ILE A 122 11.40 8.74 4.72
N ALA A 123 11.49 8.51 3.41
CA ALA A 123 10.65 7.55 2.71
C ALA A 123 11.34 7.03 1.44
N GLU A 124 10.93 5.87 0.95
CA GLU A 124 11.30 5.35 -0.37
C GLU A 124 10.25 5.71 -1.43
N THR A 125 10.61 5.68 -2.72
CA THR A 125 9.59 5.73 -3.78
C THR A 125 10.08 5.10 -5.08
N GLY A 126 9.15 4.47 -5.81
CA GLY A 126 9.37 3.95 -7.17
C GLY A 126 8.66 4.83 -8.19
N ALA A 127 7.34 4.69 -8.34
CA ALA A 127 6.53 5.57 -9.20
C ALA A 127 6.55 7.07 -8.83
N GLY A 128 7.08 7.45 -7.67
CA GLY A 128 7.11 8.84 -7.21
C GLY A 128 5.90 9.26 -6.37
N GLN A 129 4.75 8.60 -6.49
CA GLN A 129 3.52 9.01 -5.79
C GLN A 129 3.63 8.99 -4.26
N HIS A 130 4.30 7.99 -3.68
CA HIS A 130 4.54 7.96 -2.22
C HIS A 130 5.46 9.10 -1.79
N GLY A 131 6.56 9.30 -2.53
CA GLY A 131 7.48 10.40 -2.28
C GLY A 131 6.82 11.79 -2.40
N VAL A 132 5.95 12.01 -3.39
CA VAL A 132 5.17 13.25 -3.52
C VAL A 132 4.23 13.42 -2.34
N ALA A 133 3.48 12.38 -1.95
CA ALA A 133 2.59 12.43 -0.79
C ALA A 133 3.35 12.79 0.50
N THR A 134 4.47 12.12 0.77
CA THR A 134 5.35 12.38 1.92
C THR A 134 5.93 13.79 1.89
N ALA A 135 6.46 14.24 0.75
CA ALA A 135 6.98 15.60 0.60
C ALA A 135 5.89 16.66 0.84
N THR A 136 4.67 16.43 0.34
CA THR A 136 3.53 17.33 0.54
C THR A 136 3.19 17.49 2.02
N VAL A 137 3.08 16.40 2.77
CA VAL A 137 2.76 16.49 4.21
C VAL A 137 3.92 17.05 5.02
N CYS A 138 5.18 16.74 4.67
CA CYS A 138 6.33 17.33 5.35
C CYS A 138 6.38 18.85 5.13
N ALA A 139 6.14 19.32 3.90
CA ALA A 139 6.06 20.75 3.58
C ALA A 139 4.97 21.46 4.39
N ARG A 140 3.79 20.83 4.52
CA ARG A 140 2.69 21.36 5.34
C ARG A 140 3.08 21.53 6.81
N PHE A 141 3.77 20.56 7.38
CA PHE A 141 4.09 20.53 8.81
C PHE A 141 5.48 21.08 9.16
N GLY A 142 6.24 21.56 8.17
CA GLY A 142 7.56 22.13 8.38
C GLY A 142 8.61 21.11 8.82
N LEU A 143 8.51 19.86 8.34
CA LEU A 143 9.46 18.78 8.65
C LEU A 143 10.51 18.63 7.55
N GLU A 144 11.74 18.27 7.93
CA GLU A 144 12.77 17.86 6.98
C GLU A 144 12.31 16.58 6.27
N CYS A 145 12.48 16.50 4.95
CA CYS A 145 12.02 15.39 4.14
C CYS A 145 13.12 14.91 3.19
N VAL A 146 13.52 13.64 3.33
CA VAL A 146 14.44 12.96 2.41
C VAL A 146 13.74 11.77 1.75
N ILE A 147 13.68 11.78 0.43
CA ILE A 147 13.07 10.71 -0.36
C ILE A 147 14.15 9.94 -1.10
N TYR A 148 14.26 8.65 -0.81
CA TYR A 148 15.12 7.72 -1.53
C TYR A 148 14.42 7.21 -2.79
N MET A 149 15.08 7.31 -3.94
CA MET A 149 14.52 6.90 -5.22
C MET A 149 15.59 6.26 -6.10
N GLY A 150 15.28 5.11 -6.68
CA GLY A 150 16.17 4.41 -7.60
C GLY A 150 16.47 5.27 -8.84
N VAL A 151 17.72 5.27 -9.32
CA VAL A 151 18.11 6.10 -10.47
C VAL A 151 17.30 5.80 -11.74
N GLN A 152 16.94 4.52 -11.99
CA GLN A 152 16.10 4.15 -13.12
C GLN A 152 14.68 4.73 -12.99
N ASP A 153 14.13 4.69 -11.77
CA ASP A 153 12.82 5.26 -11.47
C ASP A 153 12.84 6.80 -11.59
N MET A 154 13.92 7.45 -11.16
CA MET A 154 14.08 8.91 -11.28
C MET A 154 14.05 9.36 -12.73
N GLU A 155 14.70 8.63 -13.64
CA GLU A 155 14.68 8.91 -15.08
C GLU A 155 13.27 8.76 -15.64
N ARG A 156 12.59 7.64 -15.35
CA ARG A 156 11.24 7.35 -15.82
C ARG A 156 10.18 8.31 -15.24
N GLN A 157 10.39 8.82 -14.02
CA GLN A 157 9.41 9.59 -13.25
C GLN A 157 9.90 11.02 -12.94
N SER A 158 10.60 11.64 -13.89
CA SER A 158 11.20 12.97 -13.75
C SER A 158 10.22 14.05 -13.25
N LEU A 159 8.95 14.00 -13.66
CA LEU A 159 7.92 14.92 -13.18
C LEU A 159 7.66 14.81 -11.68
N ASN A 160 7.63 13.59 -11.13
CA ASN A 160 7.44 13.39 -9.69
C ASN A 160 8.70 13.78 -8.90
N VAL A 161 9.90 13.54 -9.44
CA VAL A 161 11.16 14.06 -8.86
C VAL A 161 11.11 15.59 -8.75
N PHE A 162 10.69 16.26 -9.82
CA PHE A 162 10.55 17.72 -9.83
C PHE A 162 9.53 18.20 -8.80
N ARG A 163 8.35 17.57 -8.72
CA ARG A 163 7.32 17.89 -7.71
C ARG A 163 7.83 17.76 -6.28
N MET A 164 8.54 16.68 -5.96
CA MET A 164 9.13 16.49 -4.63
C MET A 164 10.11 17.60 -4.26
N ARG A 165 10.97 18.01 -5.20
CA ARG A 165 11.91 19.12 -5.00
C ARG A 165 11.22 20.47 -4.83
N LEU A 166 10.15 20.74 -5.60
CA LEU A 166 9.33 21.95 -5.43
C LEU A 166 8.66 22.02 -4.05
N LEU A 167 8.34 20.86 -3.47
CA LEU A 167 7.81 20.74 -2.11
C LEU A 167 8.89 20.84 -1.03
N GLY A 168 10.16 21.07 -1.39
CA GLY A 168 11.28 21.23 -0.46
C GLY A 168 11.91 19.93 0.02
N ALA A 169 11.52 18.77 -0.54
CA ALA A 169 12.15 17.51 -0.18
C ALA A 169 13.49 17.31 -0.90
N THR A 170 14.45 16.71 -0.19
CA THR A 170 15.69 16.20 -0.80
C THR A 170 15.38 14.87 -1.47
N VAL A 171 15.60 14.75 -2.78
CA VAL A 171 15.42 13.48 -3.51
C VAL A 171 16.79 12.83 -3.70
N GLN A 172 17.08 11.81 -2.91
CA GLN A 172 18.35 11.09 -2.85
C GLN A 172 18.37 9.95 -3.89
N PRO A 173 19.26 10.00 -4.90
CA PRO A 173 19.38 8.94 -5.89
C PRO A 173 19.99 7.67 -5.27
N VAL A 174 19.46 6.52 -5.65
CA VAL A 174 19.98 5.20 -5.28
C VAL A 174 20.42 4.45 -6.53
N SER A 175 21.73 4.27 -6.68
CA SER A 175 22.36 3.54 -7.78
C SER A 175 22.82 2.12 -7.40
N ALA A 176 22.66 1.74 -6.12
CA ALA A 176 22.98 0.39 -5.67
C ALA A 176 22.05 -0.64 -6.32
N GLY A 177 22.57 -1.85 -6.56
CA GLY A 177 21.79 -2.94 -7.14
C GLY A 177 21.28 -2.61 -8.53
N THR A 178 19.96 -2.70 -8.71
CA THR A 178 19.28 -2.38 -9.97
C THR A 178 18.91 -0.91 -10.09
N GLY A 179 18.96 -0.15 -8.99
CA GLY A 179 18.54 1.25 -8.96
C GLY A 179 17.03 1.41 -9.11
N THR A 180 16.26 0.56 -8.44
CA THR A 180 14.78 0.54 -8.44
C THR A 180 14.20 0.67 -7.02
N LEU A 181 12.87 0.59 -6.87
CA LEU A 181 12.15 0.67 -5.59
C LEU A 181 12.75 -0.23 -4.49
N LYS A 182 13.12 -1.48 -4.79
CA LYS A 182 13.72 -2.41 -3.80
C LYS A 182 14.99 -1.80 -3.17
N ASP A 183 15.86 -1.26 -4.03
CA ASP A 183 17.13 -0.69 -3.60
C ASP A 183 16.90 0.60 -2.80
N ALA A 184 15.92 1.42 -3.22
CA ALA A 184 15.51 2.61 -2.48
C ALA A 184 14.95 2.29 -1.08
N THR A 185 14.15 1.22 -0.93
CA THR A 185 13.70 0.73 0.38
C THR A 185 14.88 0.33 1.25
N SER A 186 15.86 -0.39 0.69
CA SER A 186 17.05 -0.83 1.41
C SER A 186 17.85 0.37 1.94
N GLU A 187 18.07 1.40 1.12
CA GLU A 187 18.79 2.60 1.53
C GLU A 187 18.01 3.44 2.56
N ALA A 188 16.69 3.55 2.43
CA ALA A 188 15.87 4.22 3.45
C ALA A 188 15.96 3.51 4.81
N ILE A 189 15.96 2.17 4.84
CA ILE A 189 16.15 1.40 6.07
C ILE A 189 17.56 1.64 6.64
N ARG A 190 18.61 1.72 5.81
CA ARG A 190 19.99 2.01 6.28
C ARG A 190 20.11 3.40 6.89
N ASP A 191 19.50 4.42 6.27
CA ASP A 191 19.42 5.76 6.85
C ASP A 191 18.72 5.67 8.21
N TRP A 192 17.57 5.01 8.25
CA TRP A 192 16.79 4.91 9.48
C TRP A 192 17.60 4.34 10.63
N VAL A 193 18.31 3.22 10.41
CA VAL A 193 19.21 2.58 11.39
C VAL A 193 20.20 3.58 11.99
N THR A 194 20.69 4.52 11.17
CA THR A 194 21.72 5.49 11.57
C THR A 194 21.13 6.70 12.31
N ASN A 195 19.85 7.02 12.06
CA ASN A 195 19.20 8.26 12.51
C ASN A 195 17.91 8.04 13.33
N VAL A 196 17.72 6.87 13.94
CA VAL A 196 16.47 6.44 14.62
C VAL A 196 15.93 7.43 15.66
N GLU A 197 16.82 8.16 16.35
CA GLU A 197 16.42 9.07 17.44
C GLU A 197 15.63 10.27 16.93
N THR A 198 16.02 10.83 15.79
CA THR A 198 15.47 12.08 15.24
C THR A 198 14.56 11.87 14.04
N THR A 199 14.62 10.69 13.42
CA THR A 199 13.99 10.40 12.13
C THR A 199 12.83 9.41 12.25
N HIS A 200 11.70 9.74 11.63
CA HIS A 200 10.61 8.79 11.37
C HIS A 200 10.68 8.30 9.92
N TYR A 201 10.58 6.99 9.72
CA TYR A 201 10.51 6.37 8.40
C TYR A 201 9.04 6.14 8.00
N ILE A 202 8.58 6.81 6.95
CA ILE A 202 7.24 6.58 6.38
C ILE A 202 7.34 5.51 5.29
N LEU A 203 7.11 4.27 5.67
CA LEU A 203 6.98 3.15 4.74
C LEU A 203 5.69 3.27 3.93
N GLY A 204 5.80 3.15 2.60
CA GLY A 204 4.74 3.52 1.65
C GLY A 204 3.69 2.46 1.33
N SER A 205 3.67 1.32 2.01
CA SER A 205 2.72 0.24 1.79
C SER A 205 2.50 -0.64 3.01
N VAL A 206 1.61 -1.63 2.92
CA VAL A 206 1.32 -2.60 4.00
C VAL A 206 2.39 -3.69 4.08
N ALA A 207 3.64 -3.31 3.89
CA ALA A 207 4.82 -4.18 3.93
C ALA A 207 5.75 -3.73 5.07
N GLY A 208 6.89 -4.39 5.20
CA GLY A 208 7.86 -4.08 6.24
C GLY A 208 7.56 -4.75 7.58
N PRO A 209 8.43 -4.54 8.60
CA PRO A 209 8.27 -5.13 9.91
C PRO A 209 7.04 -4.57 10.62
N HIS A 210 6.47 -5.33 11.54
CA HIS A 210 5.48 -4.79 12.48
C HIS A 210 6.06 -3.57 13.23
N PRO A 211 5.30 -2.46 13.38
CA PRO A 211 3.85 -2.32 13.19
C PRO A 211 3.39 -1.86 11.79
N TYR A 212 4.28 -1.66 10.82
CA TYR A 212 3.93 -1.02 9.54
C TYR A 212 2.76 -1.68 8.80
N PRO A 213 2.70 -3.02 8.60
CA PRO A 213 1.58 -3.62 7.88
C PRO A 213 0.21 -3.29 8.48
N LYS A 214 0.08 -3.41 9.82
CA LYS A 214 -1.15 -3.09 10.56
C LYS A 214 -1.46 -1.60 10.50
N MET A 215 -0.48 -0.78 10.81
CA MET A 215 -0.62 0.68 10.87
C MET A 215 -1.03 1.27 9.51
N VAL A 216 -0.35 0.88 8.44
CA VAL A 216 -0.63 1.38 7.08
C VAL A 216 -2.00 0.91 6.59
N ARG A 217 -2.42 -0.32 6.92
CA ARG A 217 -3.76 -0.82 6.64
C ARG A 217 -4.81 0.04 7.34
N ASP A 218 -4.65 0.27 8.64
CA ASP A 218 -5.61 1.03 9.45
C ASP A 218 -5.75 2.47 8.93
N PHE A 219 -4.65 3.11 8.51
CA PHE A 219 -4.68 4.44 7.89
C PHE A 219 -5.29 4.48 6.47
N HIS A 220 -5.34 3.35 5.77
CA HIS A 220 -6.05 3.23 4.50
C HIS A 220 -7.49 2.68 4.65
N ALA A 221 -7.90 2.20 5.81
CA ALA A 221 -9.21 1.57 6.04
C ALA A 221 -10.40 2.50 5.71
N VAL A 222 -10.18 3.82 5.76
CA VAL A 222 -11.13 4.85 5.33
C VAL A 222 -11.65 4.62 3.90
N ILE A 223 -10.86 4.00 3.02
CA ILE A 223 -11.26 3.69 1.64
C ILE A 223 -12.43 2.70 1.64
N GLY A 224 -12.30 1.59 2.37
CA GLY A 224 -13.32 0.56 2.53
C GLY A 224 -14.54 1.07 3.29
N GLN A 225 -14.34 1.81 4.37
CA GLN A 225 -15.42 2.41 5.17
C GLN A 225 -16.31 3.34 4.34
N GLU A 226 -15.71 4.25 3.58
CA GLU A 226 -16.47 5.12 2.67
C GLU A 226 -17.14 4.32 1.57
N THR A 227 -16.48 3.30 1.02
CA THR A 227 -17.06 2.44 -0.01
C THR A 227 -18.32 1.75 0.50
N ARG A 228 -18.28 1.14 1.70
CA ARG A 228 -19.45 0.50 2.31
C ARG A 228 -20.61 1.48 2.47
N ALA A 229 -20.36 2.67 3.02
CA ALA A 229 -21.38 3.69 3.19
C ALA A 229 -21.99 4.12 1.84
N GLN A 230 -21.16 4.32 0.82
CA GLN A 230 -21.57 4.73 -0.52
C GLN A 230 -22.33 3.62 -1.28
N CYS A 231 -21.98 2.35 -1.07
CA CYS A 231 -22.74 1.21 -1.60
C CYS A 231 -24.15 1.16 -1.02
N LEU A 232 -24.27 1.31 0.31
CA LEU A 232 -25.56 1.36 1.00
C LEU A 232 -26.43 2.51 0.49
N GLU A 233 -25.84 3.70 0.31
CA GLU A 233 -26.54 4.87 -0.24
C GLU A 233 -27.05 4.64 -1.68
N LYS A 234 -26.22 4.02 -2.54
CA LYS A 234 -26.51 3.94 -3.98
C LYS A 234 -27.40 2.78 -4.39
N TRP A 235 -27.32 1.66 -3.71
CA TRP A 235 -28.10 0.46 -4.05
C TRP A 235 -28.57 -0.36 -2.85
N GLY A 236 -28.43 0.15 -1.62
CA GLY A 236 -29.04 -0.46 -0.43
C GLY A 236 -28.34 -1.74 0.06
N GLY A 237 -27.10 -2.01 -0.35
CA GLY A 237 -26.42 -3.25 0.01
C GLY A 237 -24.91 -3.23 -0.22
N LEU A 238 -24.30 -4.41 -0.18
CA LEU A 238 -22.88 -4.62 -0.43
C LEU A 238 -22.60 -4.79 -1.93
N PRO A 239 -21.35 -4.56 -2.40
CA PRO A 239 -20.96 -4.95 -3.75
C PRO A 239 -20.77 -6.47 -3.83
N ASP A 240 -20.96 -7.06 -5.02
CA ASP A 240 -20.64 -8.48 -5.23
C ASP A 240 -19.12 -8.73 -5.28
N ILE A 241 -18.37 -7.75 -5.79
CA ILE A 241 -16.92 -7.86 -6.04
C ILE A 241 -16.24 -6.53 -5.71
N LEU A 242 -15.12 -6.61 -4.98
CA LEU A 242 -14.13 -5.55 -4.85
C LEU A 242 -12.87 -5.95 -5.61
N LEU A 243 -12.32 -5.02 -6.39
CA LEU A 243 -11.15 -5.23 -7.23
C LEU A 243 -10.11 -4.15 -6.95
N ALA A 244 -8.86 -4.53 -6.69
CA ALA A 244 -7.79 -3.58 -6.43
C ALA A 244 -6.43 -4.11 -6.90
N CYS A 245 -5.52 -3.22 -7.29
CA CYS A 245 -4.18 -3.62 -7.71
C CYS A 245 -3.26 -3.89 -6.51
N VAL A 246 -2.37 -4.86 -6.65
CA VAL A 246 -1.49 -5.35 -5.58
C VAL A 246 -0.03 -5.22 -6.03
N GLY A 247 0.63 -4.16 -5.58
CA GLY A 247 2.09 -4.09 -5.48
C GLY A 247 2.49 -4.51 -4.06
N GLY A 248 2.90 -3.55 -3.23
CA GLY A 248 2.98 -3.78 -1.77
C GLY A 248 1.62 -4.03 -1.11
N GLY A 249 0.53 -3.55 -1.72
CA GLY A 249 -0.85 -3.95 -1.39
C GLY A 249 -1.69 -2.97 -0.58
N SER A 250 -1.22 -1.74 -0.33
CA SER A 250 -1.90 -0.83 0.62
C SER A 250 -3.26 -0.29 0.17
N ASN A 251 -3.45 -0.01 -1.14
CA ASN A 251 -4.77 0.39 -1.66
C ASN A 251 -5.77 -0.77 -1.52
N ALA A 252 -5.32 -1.97 -1.87
CA ALA A 252 -6.12 -3.18 -1.81
C ALA A 252 -6.55 -3.46 -0.37
N MET A 253 -5.65 -3.40 0.61
CA MET A 253 -6.05 -3.59 2.00
C MET A 253 -6.92 -2.46 2.54
N GLY A 254 -6.67 -1.21 2.13
CA GLY A 254 -7.57 -0.12 2.45
C GLY A 254 -9.01 -0.35 1.99
N LEU A 255 -9.18 -0.92 0.79
CA LEU A 255 -10.49 -1.24 0.24
C LEU A 255 -11.09 -2.51 0.86
N PHE A 256 -10.30 -3.56 1.04
CA PHE A 256 -10.77 -4.90 1.42
C PHE A 256 -10.98 -5.07 2.92
N HIS A 257 -10.24 -4.36 3.78
CA HIS A 257 -10.23 -4.61 5.22
C HIS A 257 -11.63 -4.54 5.84
N GLU A 258 -12.45 -3.58 5.40
CA GLU A 258 -13.84 -3.40 5.84
C GLU A 258 -14.77 -4.57 5.45
N PHE A 259 -14.38 -5.38 4.45
CA PHE A 259 -15.20 -6.45 3.86
C PHE A 259 -14.59 -7.84 4.05
N VAL A 260 -13.45 -7.97 4.74
CA VAL A 260 -12.73 -9.26 4.87
C VAL A 260 -13.56 -10.36 5.54
N ASN A 261 -14.53 -9.99 6.37
CA ASN A 261 -15.43 -10.89 7.08
C ASN A 261 -16.81 -11.03 6.38
N GLU A 262 -16.99 -10.43 5.20
CA GLU A 262 -18.26 -10.47 4.46
C GLU A 262 -18.25 -11.61 3.44
N PRO A 263 -18.88 -12.77 3.73
CA PRO A 263 -18.77 -13.95 2.88
C PRO A 263 -19.45 -13.79 1.51
N THR A 264 -20.29 -12.76 1.35
CA THR A 264 -20.98 -12.46 0.09
C THR A 264 -20.17 -11.57 -0.84
N VAL A 265 -19.04 -11.01 -0.38
CA VAL A 265 -18.23 -10.06 -1.15
C VAL A 265 -16.94 -10.72 -1.60
N ARG A 266 -16.71 -10.78 -2.92
CA ARG A 266 -15.49 -11.34 -3.50
C ARG A 266 -14.38 -10.30 -3.54
N LEU A 267 -13.17 -10.63 -3.10
CA LEU A 267 -12.07 -9.68 -2.91
C LEU A 267 -10.90 -9.97 -3.87
N ILE A 268 -10.85 -9.33 -5.03
CA ILE A 268 -9.91 -9.68 -6.10
C ILE A 268 -8.69 -8.75 -6.10
N GLY A 269 -7.51 -9.30 -5.81
CA GLY A 269 -6.22 -8.62 -5.95
C GLY A 269 -5.64 -8.81 -7.35
N VAL A 270 -5.16 -7.73 -7.99
CA VAL A 270 -4.59 -7.79 -9.35
C VAL A 270 -3.10 -7.48 -9.32
N GLU A 271 -2.26 -8.44 -9.68
CA GLU A 271 -0.81 -8.27 -9.76
C GLU A 271 -0.35 -7.86 -11.16
N ALA A 272 0.86 -7.32 -11.26
CA ALA A 272 1.43 -6.99 -12.55
C ALA A 272 2.07 -8.23 -13.20
N ALA A 273 1.51 -8.64 -14.34
CA ALA A 273 2.00 -9.77 -15.12
C ALA A 273 3.30 -9.46 -15.88
N GLY A 274 3.69 -8.19 -15.98
CA GLY A 274 4.81 -7.73 -16.79
C GLY A 274 4.68 -8.13 -18.26
N ALA A 275 5.66 -8.86 -18.79
CA ALA A 275 5.64 -9.42 -20.14
C ALA A 275 4.85 -10.75 -20.24
N GLY A 276 4.29 -11.23 -19.13
CA GLY A 276 3.56 -12.49 -19.01
C GLY A 276 4.12 -13.33 -17.87
N VAL A 277 3.25 -14.07 -17.19
CA VAL A 277 3.64 -14.93 -16.04
C VAL A 277 4.52 -16.11 -16.42
N ASP A 278 4.48 -16.54 -17.69
CA ASP A 278 5.38 -17.58 -18.21
C ASP A 278 6.77 -17.02 -18.57
N SER A 279 6.97 -15.71 -18.45
CA SER A 279 8.26 -15.05 -18.70
C SER A 279 9.01 -14.78 -17.40
N ALA A 280 10.32 -14.52 -17.47
CA ALA A 280 11.08 -14.06 -16.31
C ALA A 280 10.81 -12.58 -15.92
N LYS A 281 9.95 -11.87 -16.65
CA LYS A 281 9.71 -10.43 -16.49
C LYS A 281 8.28 -10.16 -16.02
N HIS A 282 8.04 -10.32 -14.72
CA HIS A 282 6.75 -10.06 -14.08
C HIS A 282 6.92 -9.53 -12.64
N ALA A 283 5.83 -9.11 -12.01
CA ALA A 283 5.76 -8.82 -10.58
C ALA A 283 4.57 -9.55 -9.91
N ALA A 284 4.27 -10.77 -10.39
CA ALA A 284 3.18 -11.62 -9.90
C ALA A 284 3.59 -12.41 -8.64
N THR A 285 3.86 -11.70 -7.55
CA THR A 285 4.48 -12.21 -6.33
C THR A 285 3.68 -13.29 -5.62
N LEU A 286 2.37 -13.10 -5.44
CA LEU A 286 1.50 -14.07 -4.80
C LEU A 286 1.23 -15.26 -5.73
N THR A 287 1.24 -15.03 -7.04
CA THR A 287 1.03 -16.07 -8.06
C THR A 287 2.21 -17.03 -8.19
N LEU A 288 3.44 -16.50 -8.26
CA LEU A 288 4.66 -17.28 -8.60
C LEU A 288 5.74 -17.27 -7.52
N GLY A 289 5.60 -16.40 -6.52
CA GLY A 289 6.56 -16.31 -5.44
C GLY A 289 6.43 -17.45 -4.43
N ARG A 290 7.36 -17.45 -3.47
CA ARG A 290 7.37 -18.39 -2.34
C ARG A 290 7.63 -17.65 -1.03
N PRO A 291 7.18 -18.18 0.11
CA PRO A 291 7.41 -17.55 1.40
C PRO A 291 8.90 -17.30 1.68
N GLY A 292 9.22 -16.14 2.23
CA GLY A 292 10.55 -15.77 2.70
C GLY A 292 10.56 -14.39 3.34
N VAL A 293 11.74 -13.92 3.72
CA VAL A 293 11.91 -12.66 4.44
C VAL A 293 12.46 -11.59 3.51
N LEU A 294 11.75 -10.48 3.39
CA LEU A 294 12.20 -9.30 2.64
C LEU A 294 11.77 -8.03 3.36
N HIS A 295 12.69 -7.06 3.43
CA HIS A 295 12.46 -5.74 4.02
C HIS A 295 11.82 -5.76 5.42
N GLY A 296 12.14 -6.75 6.26
CA GLY A 296 11.73 -6.78 7.66
C GLY A 296 10.51 -7.64 7.99
N ALA A 297 9.88 -8.31 7.02
CA ALA A 297 8.75 -9.21 7.28
C ALA A 297 8.84 -10.52 6.49
N MET A 298 8.26 -11.58 7.06
CA MET A 298 7.97 -12.84 6.37
C MET A 298 6.73 -12.66 5.49
N SER A 299 6.85 -12.88 4.18
CA SER A 299 5.75 -12.78 3.22
C SER A 299 6.03 -13.64 1.99
N TYR A 300 5.13 -13.65 0.99
CA TYR A 300 5.51 -14.09 -0.35
C TYR A 300 6.47 -13.09 -0.99
N LEU A 301 7.48 -13.60 -1.69
CA LEU A 301 8.33 -12.82 -2.58
C LEU A 301 8.79 -13.66 -3.78
N LEU A 302 9.21 -12.99 -4.85
CA LEU A 302 9.91 -13.58 -5.98
C LEU A 302 11.37 -13.83 -5.59
N GLN A 303 11.77 -15.10 -5.59
CA GLN A 303 13.11 -15.53 -5.22
C GLN A 303 13.49 -16.83 -5.94
N ASP A 304 14.77 -16.99 -6.25
CA ASP A 304 15.32 -18.21 -6.86
C ASP A 304 15.44 -19.35 -5.83
N HIS A 305 15.93 -20.52 -6.25
CA HIS A 305 16.08 -21.69 -5.38
C HIS A 305 16.95 -21.43 -4.13
N ASP A 306 17.99 -20.61 -4.24
CA ASP A 306 18.93 -20.26 -3.18
C ASP A 306 18.41 -19.16 -2.24
N GLY A 307 17.24 -18.60 -2.54
CA GLY A 307 16.61 -17.54 -1.76
C GLY A 307 17.08 -16.13 -2.13
N GLN A 308 17.76 -15.97 -3.27
CA GLN A 308 18.08 -14.65 -3.79
C GLN A 308 16.83 -14.00 -4.37
N VAL A 309 16.60 -12.74 -4.02
CA VAL A 309 15.45 -11.96 -4.48
C VAL A 309 15.57 -11.74 -5.98
N LEU A 310 14.57 -12.20 -6.73
CA LEU A 310 14.47 -11.96 -8.17
C LEU A 310 14.01 -10.52 -8.44
N GLU A 311 14.44 -9.98 -9.59
CA GLU A 311 14.00 -8.66 -10.04
C GLU A 311 12.54 -8.74 -10.49
N ALA A 312 11.71 -7.85 -9.95
CA ALA A 312 10.36 -7.65 -10.44
C ALA A 312 10.40 -6.87 -11.76
N HIS A 313 9.42 -7.07 -12.62
CA HIS A 313 9.28 -6.26 -13.82
C HIS A 313 7.82 -5.92 -14.11
N SER A 314 7.52 -4.63 -14.18
CA SER A 314 6.22 -4.08 -14.53
C SER A 314 6.38 -2.74 -15.27
N ILE A 315 5.50 -2.47 -16.25
CA ILE A 315 5.43 -1.13 -16.84
C ILE A 315 4.96 -0.07 -15.83
N SER A 316 4.18 -0.49 -14.84
CA SER A 316 3.76 0.35 -13.73
C SER A 316 4.77 0.22 -12.59
N ALA A 317 5.59 1.25 -12.39
CA ALA A 317 6.57 1.34 -11.31
C ALA A 317 5.94 1.22 -9.90
N GLY A 318 4.63 1.47 -9.75
CA GLY A 318 3.92 1.29 -8.48
C GLY A 318 3.61 -0.16 -8.13
N LEU A 319 3.71 -1.06 -9.11
CA LEU A 319 3.51 -2.51 -8.98
C LEU A 319 4.83 -3.28 -9.15
N ASP A 320 5.94 -2.58 -9.45
CA ASP A 320 7.24 -3.17 -9.73
C ASP A 320 8.00 -3.49 -8.43
N TYR A 321 7.47 -4.46 -7.67
CA TYR A 321 8.00 -4.84 -6.36
C TYR A 321 8.00 -6.37 -6.21
N PRO A 322 9.12 -7.00 -5.83
CA PRO A 322 9.21 -8.47 -5.77
C PRO A 322 8.58 -9.09 -4.52
N GLY A 323 8.08 -8.26 -3.59
CA GLY A 323 7.41 -8.72 -2.37
C GLY A 323 5.93 -8.33 -2.35
N VAL A 324 5.26 -8.64 -1.25
CA VAL A 324 3.87 -8.22 -0.98
C VAL A 324 3.63 -8.09 0.52
N GLY A 325 2.63 -7.33 0.95
CA GLY A 325 2.27 -7.22 2.36
C GLY A 325 1.90 -8.56 3.01
N PRO A 326 2.29 -8.81 4.27
CA PRO A 326 2.09 -10.11 4.92
C PRO A 326 0.61 -10.47 5.13
N GLU A 327 -0.29 -9.49 5.26
CA GLU A 327 -1.73 -9.75 5.38
C GLU A 327 -2.30 -10.31 4.08
N HIS A 328 -1.89 -9.83 2.90
CA HIS A 328 -2.27 -10.45 1.62
C HIS A 328 -1.79 -11.90 1.51
N SER A 329 -0.56 -12.17 1.96
CA SER A 329 -0.01 -13.54 2.03
C SER A 329 -0.85 -14.43 2.94
N TYR A 330 -1.28 -13.91 4.09
CA TYR A 330 -2.16 -14.60 5.02
C TYR A 330 -3.54 -14.89 4.41
N LEU A 331 -4.17 -13.90 3.75
CA LEU A 331 -5.48 -14.06 3.12
C LEU A 331 -5.45 -15.05 1.95
N LYS A 332 -4.34 -15.08 1.18
CA LYS A 332 -4.11 -16.09 0.14
C LYS A 332 -4.06 -17.51 0.72
N ASP A 333 -3.27 -17.73 1.77
CA ASP A 333 -3.05 -19.08 2.31
C ASP A 333 -4.23 -19.59 3.16
N ASN A 334 -4.98 -18.71 3.83
CA ASN A 334 -6.07 -19.09 4.74
C ASN A 334 -7.46 -19.07 4.08
N THR A 335 -7.49 -19.22 2.75
CA THR A 335 -8.72 -19.40 1.96
C THR A 335 -9.79 -18.35 2.26
N LEU A 336 -9.58 -17.12 1.77
CA LEU A 336 -10.71 -16.49 1.10
C LEU A 336 -10.80 -17.17 -0.27
N PRO A 337 -11.76 -18.10 -0.49
CA PRO A 337 -11.95 -18.74 -1.80
C PRO A 337 -12.18 -17.71 -2.92
N ASP A 338 -12.44 -16.45 -2.55
CA ASP A 338 -12.65 -15.34 -3.45
C ASP A 338 -11.53 -14.29 -3.51
N TYR A 339 -10.35 -14.58 -2.94
CA TYR A 339 -9.12 -13.83 -3.23
C TYR A 339 -8.49 -14.34 -4.53
N TYR A 340 -9.01 -13.86 -5.66
CA TYR A 340 -8.45 -14.19 -6.97
C TYR A 340 -7.30 -13.25 -7.29
N LEU A 341 -6.20 -13.85 -7.72
CA LEU A 341 -5.09 -13.14 -8.34
C LEU A 341 -5.31 -13.14 -9.84
N SER A 342 -5.50 -11.94 -10.40
CA SER A 342 -5.57 -11.77 -11.85
C SER A 342 -4.30 -11.10 -12.35
N ASN A 343 -3.81 -11.59 -13.48
CA ASN A 343 -2.70 -11.03 -14.21
C ASN A 343 -3.24 -10.07 -15.26
N SER A 344 -2.86 -8.80 -15.22
CA SER A 344 -3.28 -7.81 -16.20
C SER A 344 -2.15 -7.44 -17.16
N TYR A 345 -2.46 -7.39 -18.46
CA TYR A 345 -1.66 -6.69 -19.46
C TYR A 345 -2.11 -5.22 -19.46
N ALA A 346 -1.28 -4.33 -18.93
CA ALA A 346 -1.63 -2.91 -18.82
C ALA A 346 -1.67 -2.20 -20.19
N LEU A 347 -1.07 -2.79 -21.25
CA LEU A 347 -0.83 -2.11 -22.53
C LEU A 347 -2.00 -2.17 -23.52
N ASP A 348 -2.93 -3.12 -23.42
CA ASP A 348 -4.04 -3.19 -24.38
C ASP A 348 -5.09 -2.09 -24.19
N ARG A 349 -5.13 -1.40 -23.05
CA ARG A 349 -6.21 -0.43 -22.74
C ARG A 349 -5.86 1.04 -22.97
N HIS A 350 -4.60 1.38 -23.22
CA HIS A 350 -4.20 2.76 -23.51
C HIS A 350 -4.19 3.09 -25.02
N GLN A 351 -4.38 2.09 -25.89
CA GLN A 351 -4.42 2.26 -27.35
C GLN A 351 -5.83 2.30 -27.96
N ASP A 352 -6.89 2.11 -27.17
CA ASP A 352 -8.27 2.31 -27.65
C ASP A 352 -8.66 3.80 -27.58
N SER A 353 -8.00 4.62 -28.40
CA SER A 353 -8.54 5.89 -28.88
C SER A 353 -8.55 5.83 -30.40
N PRO A 354 -9.68 6.20 -31.05
CA PRO A 354 -9.81 6.12 -32.50
C PRO A 354 -8.79 6.98 -33.24
#